data_AF-A0A7S1V814-F1
#
_entry.id   AF-A0A7S1V814-F1
#
_cell.length_a   1.000
_cell.length_b   1.000
_cell.length_c   1.000
_cell.angle_alpha   90.00
_cell.angle_beta   90.00
_cell.angle_gamma   90.00
#
_symmetry.space_group_name_H-M   'P 1'
#
loop_
_entity.id
_entity.type
_entity.pdbx_description
1 polymer ?
#
loop_
_entity_poly.entity_id
_entity_poly.type
_entity_poly.pdbx_seq_one_letter_code
_entity_poly.pdbx_strand_id
1 'polypeptide(L)'
;QRELSSFYDAKEHSQRVCKAFGSDRAAQTFSLRALWLWNLGRTGEALDACQVVVDEIMPLMDPKNVHNSLMTLYPLLWIWKDQGRPRYAREIFQRYVVEAFDEYFGEAGSTWGLHMYDPILMLLDLADPSASTSDEDLGSYVEWSLDTRNLTFSSSMTGAMANYGRVPGGMSAEICLLLAEQLDEGEEKDMLVKTGLEFGNRALQFAESKSKPCSIRQIVPVVEA
;
A
#
# COMPACT_ATOMS: atom_id res chain seq x y z
N GLN A 1 21.42 20.64 7.59
CA GLN A 1 20.10 20.59 6.93
C GLN A 1 19.28 21.73 7.51
N ARG A 2 18.71 22.63 6.69
CA ARG A 2 17.61 23.48 7.19
C ARG A 2 16.41 22.55 7.41
N GLU A 3 15.81 22.64 8.58
CA GLU A 3 14.66 21.83 8.98
C GLU A 3 13.53 21.99 7.96
N LEU A 4 13.08 20.89 7.33
CA LEU A 4 11.94 20.89 6.40
C LEU A 4 10.66 21.42 7.06
N SER A 5 10.55 21.25 8.38
CA SER A 5 9.50 21.84 9.23
C SER A 5 9.50 23.38 9.20
N SER A 6 10.59 24.04 8.81
CA SER A 6 10.61 25.50 8.63
C SER A 6 9.86 25.99 7.38
N PHE A 7 9.56 25.09 6.45
CA PHE A 7 8.89 25.42 5.17
C PHE A 7 7.46 24.86 5.08
N TYR A 8 7.13 23.83 5.86
CA TYR A 8 5.82 23.22 5.86
C TYR A 8 5.31 23.03 7.29
N ASP A 9 4.29 23.81 7.65
CA ASP A 9 3.45 23.59 8.82
C ASP A 9 2.17 22.87 8.37
N ALA A 10 2.01 21.61 8.75
CA ALA A 10 0.84 20.81 8.37
C ALA A 10 -0.48 21.44 8.83
N LYS A 11 -0.49 22.11 9.99
CA LYS A 11 -1.67 22.77 10.56
C LYS A 11 -2.10 23.97 9.72
N GLU A 12 -1.14 24.79 9.27
CA GLU A 12 -1.46 25.99 8.48
C GLU A 12 -1.63 25.66 6.98
N HIS A 13 -0.77 24.81 6.44
CA HIS A 13 -0.68 24.62 5.00
C HIS A 13 -1.60 23.53 4.48
N SER A 14 -1.80 22.41 5.21
CA SER A 14 -2.49 21.25 4.63
C SER A 14 -3.91 21.58 4.17
N GLN A 15 -4.68 22.27 5.02
CA GLN A 15 -6.03 22.69 4.68
C GLN A 15 -6.06 23.67 3.51
N ARG A 16 -5.13 24.64 3.46
CA ARG A 16 -5.07 25.65 2.39
C ARG A 16 -4.68 25.04 1.05
N VAL A 17 -3.69 24.13 1.05
CA VAL A 17 -3.24 23.40 -0.15
C VAL A 17 -4.35 22.48 -0.64
N CYS A 18 -4.98 21.69 0.23
CA CYS A 18 -6.12 20.85 -0.14
C CYS A 18 -7.26 21.67 -0.74
N LYS A 19 -7.59 22.83 -0.16
CA LYS A 19 -8.62 23.72 -0.70
C LYS A 19 -8.29 24.25 -2.10
N ALA A 20 -7.02 24.53 -2.38
CA ALA A 20 -6.59 25.08 -3.67
C ALA A 20 -6.42 24.01 -4.76
N PHE A 21 -5.94 22.80 -4.40
CA PHE A 21 -5.49 21.79 -5.37
C PHE A 21 -6.18 20.43 -5.22
N GLY A 22 -7.11 20.27 -4.28
CA GLY A 22 -7.83 19.02 -3.98
C GLY A 22 -7.01 17.97 -3.21
N SER A 23 -5.70 18.15 -3.10
CA SER A 23 -4.79 17.21 -2.44
C SER A 23 -3.54 17.93 -1.92
N ASP A 24 -3.03 17.49 -0.78
CA ASP A 24 -1.80 17.99 -0.18
C ASP A 24 -0.57 17.24 -0.72
N ARG A 25 -0.05 17.71 -1.84
CA ARG A 25 1.16 17.16 -2.46
C ARG A 25 2.41 17.39 -1.61
N ALA A 26 2.41 18.37 -0.70
CA ALA A 26 3.52 18.59 0.20
C ALA A 26 3.59 17.45 1.24
N ALA A 27 2.47 17.09 1.87
CA ALA A 27 2.37 15.92 2.75
C ALA A 27 2.85 14.63 2.06
N GLN A 28 2.36 14.37 0.84
CA GLN A 28 2.78 13.19 0.06
C GLN A 28 4.29 13.15 -0.24
N THR A 29 4.95 14.32 -0.34
CA THR A 29 6.39 14.39 -0.59
C THR A 29 7.21 13.86 0.59
N PHE A 30 6.72 13.99 1.84
CA PHE A 30 7.38 13.38 3.01
C PHE A 30 7.35 11.85 2.92
N SER A 31 6.23 11.28 2.49
CA SER A 31 6.07 9.84 2.25
C SER A 31 6.97 9.33 1.13
N LEU A 32 7.03 10.07 0.02
CA LEU A 32 7.92 9.75 -1.10
C LEU A 32 9.40 9.89 -0.71
N ARG A 33 9.74 10.80 0.20
CA ARG A 33 11.08 10.88 0.79
C ARG A 33 11.42 9.62 1.59
N ALA A 34 10.50 9.10 2.41
CA ALA A 34 10.71 7.85 3.14
C ALA A 34 11.00 6.69 2.18
N LEU A 35 10.19 6.56 1.11
CA LEU A 35 10.39 5.56 0.07
C LEU A 35 11.73 5.73 -0.66
N TRP A 36 12.12 6.96 -0.99
CA TRP A 36 13.41 7.24 -1.62
C TRP A 36 14.59 6.84 -0.72
N LEU A 37 14.55 7.20 0.56
CA LEU A 37 15.57 6.81 1.55
C LEU A 37 15.65 5.29 1.70
N TRP A 38 14.51 4.62 1.76
CA TRP A 38 14.42 3.16 1.80
C TRP A 38 15.10 2.52 0.57
N ASN A 39 14.80 3.04 -0.62
CA ASN A 39 15.43 2.58 -1.87
C ASN A 39 16.94 2.87 -1.94
N LEU A 40 17.47 3.78 -1.13
CA LEU A 40 18.92 3.99 -1.01
C LEU A 40 19.57 3.10 0.07
N GLY A 41 18.80 2.23 0.73
CA GLY A 41 19.30 1.43 1.86
C GLY A 41 19.51 2.24 3.14
N ARG A 42 19.00 3.46 3.21
CA ARG A 42 19.10 4.35 4.39
C ARG A 42 17.95 4.05 5.35
N THR A 43 17.88 2.82 5.85
CA THR A 43 16.75 2.28 6.60
C THR A 43 16.35 3.13 7.81
N GLY A 44 17.31 3.53 8.65
CA GLY A 44 17.01 4.33 9.85
C GLY A 44 16.32 5.66 9.49
N GLU A 45 16.87 6.39 8.51
CA GLU A 45 16.28 7.66 8.08
C GLU A 45 14.93 7.50 7.37
N ALA A 46 14.72 6.38 6.68
CA ALA A 46 13.43 6.05 6.09
C ALA A 46 12.37 5.84 7.18
N LEU A 47 12.71 5.11 8.25
CA LEU A 47 11.82 4.88 9.39
C LEU A 47 11.55 6.17 10.18
N ASP A 48 12.55 7.02 10.38
CA ASP A 48 12.37 8.34 10.98
C ASP A 48 11.40 9.20 10.14
N ALA A 49 11.53 9.17 8.81
CA ALA A 49 10.62 9.86 7.91
C ALA A 49 9.20 9.29 7.96
N CYS A 50 9.04 7.97 8.05
CA CYS A 50 7.74 7.33 8.29
C CYS A 50 7.10 7.85 9.59
N GLN A 51 7.89 7.95 10.67
CA GLN A 51 7.40 8.40 11.97
C GLN A 51 6.92 9.85 11.94
N VAL A 52 7.68 10.75 11.30
CA VAL A 52 7.26 12.15 11.10
C VAL A 52 5.92 12.24 10.37
N VAL A 53 5.71 11.42 9.33
CA VAL A 53 4.43 11.41 8.62
C VAL A 53 3.29 10.99 9.55
N VAL A 54 3.45 9.92 10.32
CA VAL A 54 2.37 9.37 11.17
C VAL A 54 2.09 10.24 12.40
N ASP A 55 3.12 10.78 13.04
CA ASP A 55 2.98 11.51 14.30
C ASP A 55 2.69 13.00 14.11
N GLU A 56 3.21 13.61 13.04
CA GLU A 56 3.12 15.05 12.84
C GLU A 56 2.17 15.43 11.70
N ILE A 57 2.13 14.66 10.60
CA ILE A 57 1.36 15.04 9.40
C ILE A 57 -0.05 14.45 9.43
N MET A 58 -0.18 13.13 9.54
CA MET A 58 -1.46 12.43 9.47
C MET A 58 -2.51 12.95 10.47
N PRO A 59 -2.19 13.26 11.74
CA PRO A 59 -3.17 13.75 12.70
C PRO A 59 -3.73 15.15 12.36
N LEU A 60 -3.03 15.90 11.50
CA LEU A 60 -3.38 17.26 11.10
C LEU A 60 -4.06 17.34 9.73
N MET A 61 -4.10 16.23 9.00
CA MET A 61 -4.80 16.14 7.71
C MET A 61 -6.32 16.14 7.89
N ASP A 62 -7.04 16.65 6.89
CA ASP A 62 -8.51 16.56 6.87
C ASP A 62 -8.94 15.08 6.76
N PRO A 63 -9.62 14.52 7.77
CA PRO A 63 -9.99 13.11 7.76
C PRO A 63 -11.01 12.77 6.67
N LYS A 64 -11.71 13.77 6.11
CA LYS A 64 -12.61 13.59 4.96
C LYS A 64 -11.85 13.41 3.65
N ASN A 65 -10.58 13.81 3.57
CA ASN A 65 -9.76 13.64 2.38
C ASN A 65 -9.03 12.28 2.37
N VAL A 66 -9.81 11.21 2.43
CA VAL A 66 -9.34 9.81 2.44
C VAL A 66 -8.46 9.46 1.24
N HIS A 67 -8.70 10.07 0.08
CA HIS A 67 -7.81 9.91 -1.08
C HIS A 67 -6.41 10.45 -0.75
N ASN A 68 -6.32 11.63 -0.16
CA ASN A 68 -5.03 12.20 0.24
C ASN A 68 -4.36 11.36 1.33
N SER A 69 -5.11 10.83 2.30
CA SER A 69 -4.60 9.90 3.32
C SER A 69 -4.02 8.64 2.70
N LEU A 70 -4.74 8.01 1.76
CA LEU A 70 -4.26 6.84 1.00
C LEU A 70 -2.95 7.17 0.27
N MET A 71 -2.90 8.25 -0.51
CA MET A 71 -1.70 8.61 -1.28
C MET A 71 -0.51 8.94 -0.38
N THR A 72 -0.77 9.48 0.81
CA THR A 72 0.26 9.80 1.80
C THR A 72 0.77 8.53 2.49
N LEU A 73 -0.11 7.59 2.86
CA LEU A 73 0.32 6.37 3.57
C LEU A 73 0.87 5.28 2.67
N TYR A 74 0.39 5.17 1.42
CA TYR A 74 0.71 4.06 0.52
C TYR A 74 2.21 3.70 0.44
N PRO A 75 3.16 4.65 0.28
CA PRO A 75 4.58 4.30 0.25
C PRO A 75 5.10 3.69 1.56
N LEU A 76 4.54 4.11 2.70
CA LEU A 76 5.00 3.72 4.04
C LEU A 76 4.57 2.30 4.38
N LEU A 77 3.39 1.87 3.89
CA LEU A 77 2.86 0.52 4.12
C LEU A 77 3.88 -0.55 3.72
N TRP A 78 4.51 -0.36 2.57
CA TRP A 78 5.51 -1.30 2.04
C TRP A 78 6.80 -1.28 2.83
N ILE A 79 7.25 -0.10 3.27
CA ILE A 79 8.43 0.03 4.12
C ILE A 79 8.20 -0.72 5.44
N TRP A 80 7.06 -0.52 6.10
CA TRP A 80 6.76 -1.20 7.35
C TRP A 80 6.56 -2.71 7.17
N LYS A 81 5.87 -3.16 6.12
CA LYS A 81 5.73 -4.58 5.80
C LYS A 81 7.11 -5.24 5.64
N ASP A 82 7.97 -4.65 4.80
CA ASP A 82 9.32 -5.16 4.52
C ASP A 82 10.28 -5.03 5.74
N GLN A 83 9.86 -4.30 6.78
CA GLN A 83 10.57 -4.20 8.07
C GLN A 83 9.97 -5.09 9.16
N GLY A 84 9.10 -6.03 8.80
CA GLY A 84 8.46 -6.95 9.76
C GLY A 84 7.49 -6.24 10.69
N ARG A 85 6.87 -5.14 10.24
CA ARG A 85 5.84 -4.39 10.97
C ARG A 85 4.49 -4.32 10.21
N PRO A 86 4.01 -5.43 9.60
CA PRO A 86 2.77 -5.40 8.81
C PRO A 86 1.53 -5.08 9.66
N ARG A 87 1.45 -5.57 10.90
CA ARG A 87 0.35 -5.22 11.84
C ARG A 87 0.26 -3.73 12.11
N TYR A 88 1.40 -3.08 12.37
CA TYR A 88 1.44 -1.63 12.56
C TYR A 88 1.00 -0.89 11.29
N ALA A 89 1.47 -1.31 10.11
CA ALA A 89 1.01 -0.74 8.85
C ALA A 89 -0.50 -0.89 8.67
N ARG A 90 -1.05 -2.06 9.05
CA ARG A 90 -2.47 -2.37 8.97
C ARG A 90 -3.29 -1.45 9.88
N GLU A 91 -2.88 -1.28 11.13
CA GLU A 91 -3.54 -0.40 12.10
C GLU A 91 -3.55 1.06 11.62
N ILE A 92 -2.43 1.54 11.08
CA ILE A 92 -2.32 2.91 10.54
C ILE A 92 -3.20 3.08 9.30
N PHE A 93 -3.22 2.10 8.39
CA PHE A 93 -4.07 2.14 7.20
C PHE A 93 -5.56 2.09 7.56
N GLN A 94 -5.94 1.18 8.46
CA GLN A 94 -7.29 1.03 8.97
C GLN A 94 -7.80 2.36 9.53
N ARG A 95 -7.04 2.97 10.45
CA ARG A 95 -7.43 4.21 11.13
C ARG A 95 -7.62 5.40 10.18
N TYR A 96 -6.63 5.67 9.34
CA TYR A 96 -6.59 6.93 8.58
C TYR A 96 -7.25 6.84 7.20
N VAL A 97 -7.59 5.64 6.73
CA VAL A 97 -8.13 5.43 5.39
C VAL A 97 -9.46 4.71 5.44
N VAL A 98 -9.53 3.55 6.09
CA VAL A 98 -10.73 2.69 6.07
C VAL A 98 -11.79 3.23 7.02
N GLU A 99 -11.48 3.37 8.31
CA GLU A 99 -12.41 3.90 9.32
C GLU A 99 -12.85 5.34 8.99
N ALA A 100 -11.92 6.17 8.50
CA ALA A 100 -12.25 7.51 8.03
C ALA A 100 -13.18 7.48 6.81
N PHE A 101 -13.02 6.53 5.88
CA PHE A 101 -13.95 6.39 4.76
C PHE A 101 -15.35 5.99 5.26
N ASP A 102 -15.42 5.01 6.15
CA ASP A 102 -16.69 4.53 6.70
C ASP A 102 -17.41 5.62 7.50
N GLU A 103 -16.69 6.40 8.31
CA GLU A 103 -17.25 7.48 9.12
C GLU A 103 -17.85 8.61 8.26
N TYR A 104 -17.15 9.03 7.20
CA TYR A 104 -17.51 10.23 6.44
C TYR A 104 -18.29 9.98 5.14
N PHE A 105 -18.21 8.76 4.59
CA PHE A 105 -18.85 8.41 3.31
C PHE A 105 -19.79 7.20 3.43
N GLY A 106 -19.46 6.24 4.31
CA GLY A 106 -20.24 5.03 4.55
C GLY A 106 -20.32 4.09 3.34
N GLU A 107 -21.19 3.08 3.43
CA GLU A 107 -21.31 2.01 2.43
C GLU A 107 -21.68 2.50 1.01
N ALA A 108 -22.45 3.58 0.90
CA ALA A 108 -22.83 4.18 -0.39
C ALA A 108 -21.75 5.13 -0.94
N GLY A 109 -20.68 5.35 -0.19
CA GLY A 109 -19.56 6.20 -0.54
C GLY A 109 -18.74 5.65 -1.70
N SER A 110 -17.94 6.51 -2.32
CA SER A 110 -16.93 6.07 -3.28
C SER A 110 -15.71 6.97 -3.26
N THR A 111 -14.55 6.36 -3.50
CA THR A 111 -13.30 7.05 -3.77
C THR A 111 -12.53 6.26 -4.82
N TRP A 112 -11.68 6.94 -5.57
CA TRP A 112 -10.93 6.32 -6.67
C TRP A 112 -10.09 5.11 -6.21
N GLY A 113 -9.61 5.10 -4.96
CA GLY A 113 -8.80 4.02 -4.39
C GLY A 113 -9.57 2.93 -3.64
N LEU A 114 -10.91 2.96 -3.60
CA LEU A 114 -11.70 2.10 -2.72
C LEU A 114 -11.42 0.60 -2.92
N HIS A 115 -11.31 0.18 -4.18
CA HIS A 115 -11.02 -1.21 -4.56
C HIS A 115 -9.61 -1.71 -4.19
N MET A 116 -8.75 -0.85 -3.62
CA MET A 116 -7.45 -1.27 -3.08
C MET A 116 -7.49 -1.54 -1.58
N TYR A 117 -8.57 -1.19 -0.87
CA TYR A 117 -8.60 -1.27 0.59
C TYR A 117 -8.47 -2.72 1.06
N ASP A 118 -9.34 -3.61 0.58
CA ASP A 118 -9.30 -5.02 0.94
C ASP A 118 -7.99 -5.71 0.52
N PRO A 119 -7.47 -5.53 -0.71
CA PRO A 119 -6.16 -6.08 -1.07
C PRO A 119 -5.00 -5.61 -0.17
N ILE A 120 -5.01 -4.33 0.23
CA ILE A 120 -3.97 -3.79 1.11
C ILE A 120 -4.08 -4.45 2.49
N LEU A 121 -5.28 -4.51 3.07
CA LEU A 121 -5.50 -5.14 4.37
C LEU A 121 -5.15 -6.63 4.34
N MET A 122 -5.64 -7.35 3.33
CA MET A 122 -5.35 -8.77 3.11
C MET A 122 -3.85 -9.03 3.01
N LEU A 123 -3.12 -8.25 2.21
CA LEU A 123 -1.67 -8.40 2.12
C LEU A 123 -0.97 -8.15 3.46
N LEU A 124 -1.42 -7.16 4.23
CA LEU A 124 -0.82 -6.86 5.53
C LEU A 124 -1.17 -7.93 6.58
N ASP A 125 -2.36 -8.52 6.52
CA ASP A 125 -2.76 -9.64 7.37
C ASP A 125 -1.93 -10.88 7.05
N LEU A 126 -1.80 -11.23 5.78
CA LEU A 126 -0.98 -12.38 5.32
C LEU A 126 0.51 -12.22 5.58
N ALA A 127 1.02 -10.99 5.58
CA ALA A 127 2.44 -10.72 5.79
C ALA A 127 2.84 -10.75 7.28
N ASP A 128 1.90 -10.81 8.23
CA ASP A 128 2.19 -10.82 9.67
C ASP A 128 2.53 -12.24 10.15
N PRO A 129 3.82 -12.57 10.40
CA PRO A 129 4.21 -13.90 10.84
C PRO A 129 3.73 -14.22 12.27
N SER A 130 3.26 -13.21 13.01
CA SER A 130 2.76 -13.37 14.38
C SER A 130 1.24 -13.47 14.46
N ALA A 131 0.53 -13.26 13.35
CA ALA A 131 -0.90 -13.49 13.26
C ALA A 131 -1.13 -14.85 12.61
N SER A 132 -1.82 -15.75 13.30
CA SER A 132 -2.48 -16.84 12.60
C SER A 132 -3.72 -16.25 11.95
N THR A 133 -3.72 -16.13 10.61
CA THR A 133 -4.97 -15.94 9.85
C THR A 133 -5.93 -17.04 10.27
N SER A 134 -7.14 -16.69 10.70
CA SER A 134 -8.10 -17.73 11.07
C SER A 134 -8.45 -18.57 9.83
N ASP A 135 -8.82 -19.83 10.01
CA ASP A 135 -9.23 -20.69 8.87
C ASP A 135 -10.39 -20.08 8.08
N GLU A 136 -11.28 -19.35 8.77
CA GLU A 136 -12.40 -18.62 8.17
C GLU A 136 -11.92 -17.44 7.29
N ASP A 137 -11.03 -16.61 7.82
CA ASP A 137 -10.43 -15.49 7.07
C ASP A 137 -9.60 -16.01 5.88
N LEU A 138 -8.83 -17.07 6.10
CA LEU A 138 -8.00 -17.69 5.06
C LEU A 138 -8.86 -18.21 3.91
N GLY A 139 -9.93 -18.95 4.22
CA GLY A 139 -10.88 -19.44 3.22
C GLY A 139 -11.52 -18.30 2.42
N SER A 140 -11.91 -17.21 3.09
CA SER A 140 -12.45 -16.02 2.42
C SER A 140 -11.43 -15.37 1.49
N TYR A 141 -10.17 -15.26 1.91
CA TYR A 141 -9.11 -14.68 1.09
C TYR A 141 -8.78 -15.53 -0.13
N VAL A 142 -8.81 -16.87 0.00
CA VAL A 142 -8.65 -17.80 -1.12
C VAL A 142 -9.78 -17.62 -2.12
N GLU A 143 -11.03 -17.69 -1.68
CA GLU A 143 -12.19 -17.50 -2.56
C GLU A 143 -12.13 -16.16 -3.30
N TRP A 144 -11.82 -15.08 -2.57
CA TRP A 144 -11.69 -13.75 -3.14
C TRP A 144 -10.57 -13.65 -4.18
N SER A 145 -9.42 -14.31 -3.92
CA SER A 145 -8.23 -14.25 -4.79
C SER A 145 -8.33 -15.14 -6.02
N LEU A 146 -9.12 -16.22 -5.97
CA LEU A 146 -9.37 -17.07 -7.14
C LEU A 146 -10.22 -16.36 -8.21
N ASP A 147 -11.01 -15.36 -7.83
CA ASP A 147 -11.63 -14.46 -8.79
C ASP A 147 -10.64 -13.38 -9.25
N THR A 148 -9.95 -13.64 -10.35
CA THR A 148 -8.95 -12.74 -10.95
C THR A 148 -9.44 -11.32 -11.25
N ARG A 149 -10.77 -11.07 -11.28
CA ARG A 149 -11.33 -9.71 -11.43
C ARG A 149 -11.00 -8.84 -10.22
N ASN A 150 -10.96 -9.45 -9.04
CA ASN A 150 -10.60 -8.80 -7.78
C ASN A 150 -9.12 -8.37 -7.74
N LEU A 151 -8.27 -9.11 -8.45
CA LEU A 151 -6.84 -8.84 -8.57
C LEU A 151 -6.47 -7.89 -9.73
N THR A 152 -7.46 -7.48 -10.54
CA THR A 152 -7.21 -6.71 -11.75
C THR A 152 -7.50 -5.22 -11.54
N PHE A 153 -6.46 -4.40 -11.70
CA PHE A 153 -6.56 -2.95 -11.57
C PHE A 153 -6.50 -2.26 -12.93
N SER A 154 -7.17 -1.11 -13.05
CA SER A 154 -7.08 -0.30 -14.26
C SER A 154 -5.64 0.13 -14.57
N SER A 155 -5.33 0.38 -15.85
CA SER A 155 -4.02 0.88 -16.27
C SER A 155 -3.68 2.24 -15.64
N SER A 156 -4.69 3.09 -15.43
CA SER A 156 -4.55 4.38 -14.75
C SER A 156 -4.14 4.19 -13.29
N MET A 157 -4.83 3.32 -12.55
CA MET A 157 -4.49 2.97 -11.16
C MET A 157 -3.07 2.41 -11.08
N THR A 158 -2.76 1.44 -11.95
CA THR A 158 -1.45 0.81 -12.01
C THR A 158 -0.33 1.83 -12.25
N GLY A 159 -0.51 2.73 -13.22
CA GLY A 159 0.46 3.77 -13.53
C GLY A 159 0.63 4.81 -12.43
N ALA A 160 -0.47 5.16 -11.75
CA ALA A 160 -0.43 6.10 -10.64
C ALA A 160 0.32 5.51 -9.44
N MET A 161 -0.06 4.29 -9.00
CA MET A 161 0.51 3.63 -7.82
C MET A 161 1.97 3.23 -8.00
N ALA A 162 2.40 2.94 -9.23
CA ALA A 162 3.82 2.72 -9.53
C ALA A 162 4.73 3.88 -9.07
N ASN A 163 4.21 5.12 -9.05
CA ASN A 163 4.99 6.27 -8.59
C ASN A 163 5.14 6.33 -7.06
N TYR A 164 4.31 5.58 -6.33
CA TYR A 164 4.26 5.53 -4.87
C TYR A 164 4.91 4.26 -4.31
N GLY A 165 5.70 3.57 -5.13
CA GLY A 165 6.46 2.39 -4.73
C GLY A 165 5.97 1.15 -5.43
N ARG A 166 4.77 0.67 -5.10
CA ARG A 166 4.28 -0.64 -5.53
C ARG A 166 3.26 -0.53 -6.64
N VAL A 167 3.32 -1.44 -7.61
CA VAL A 167 2.24 -1.62 -8.59
C VAL A 167 1.18 -2.57 -8.02
N PRO A 168 -0.11 -2.33 -8.23
CA PRO A 168 -1.17 -3.18 -7.69
C PRO A 168 -1.07 -4.64 -8.12
N GLY A 169 -0.64 -4.92 -9.36
CA GLY A 169 -0.41 -6.30 -9.80
C GLY A 169 0.70 -7.04 -9.02
N GLY A 170 1.69 -6.32 -8.50
CA GLY A 170 2.72 -6.92 -7.62
C GLY A 170 2.17 -7.25 -6.23
N MET A 171 1.23 -6.43 -5.74
CA MET A 171 0.47 -6.73 -4.51
C MET A 171 -0.41 -7.96 -4.71
N SER A 172 -1.16 -8.04 -5.81
CA SER A 172 -1.95 -9.23 -6.16
C SER A 172 -1.10 -10.49 -6.25
N ALA A 173 0.08 -10.39 -6.86
CA ALA A 173 1.01 -11.50 -6.95
C ALA A 173 1.42 -12.02 -5.56
N GLU A 174 1.82 -11.10 -4.66
CA GLU A 174 2.26 -11.46 -3.32
C GLU A 174 1.13 -12.04 -2.46
N ILE A 175 -0.10 -11.50 -2.58
CA ILE A 175 -1.28 -12.08 -1.92
C ILE A 175 -1.45 -13.54 -2.32
N CYS A 176 -1.45 -13.84 -3.62
CA CYS A 176 -1.65 -15.21 -4.10
C CYS A 176 -0.55 -16.16 -3.60
N LEU A 177 0.71 -15.72 -3.61
CA LEU A 177 1.82 -16.56 -3.17
C LEU A 177 1.81 -16.79 -1.66
N LEU A 178 1.54 -15.76 -0.85
CA LEU A 178 1.40 -15.90 0.61
C LEU A 178 0.21 -16.77 1.01
N LEU A 179 -0.89 -16.73 0.25
CA LEU A 179 -2.01 -17.66 0.45
C LEU A 179 -1.60 -19.09 0.10
N ALA A 180 -0.93 -19.30 -1.03
CA ALA A 180 -0.47 -20.62 -1.45
C ALA A 180 0.51 -21.25 -0.44
N GLU A 181 1.35 -20.44 0.22
CA GLU A 181 2.25 -20.89 1.29
C GLU A 181 1.52 -21.40 2.54
N GLN A 182 0.30 -20.91 2.78
CA GLN A 182 -0.53 -21.29 3.94
C GLN A 182 -1.47 -22.47 3.66
N LEU A 183 -1.56 -22.92 2.40
CA LEU A 183 -2.40 -24.04 2.01
C LEU A 183 -1.61 -25.35 1.92
N ASP A 184 -2.29 -26.44 2.27
CA ASP A 184 -1.87 -27.80 1.94
C ASP A 184 -1.83 -28.00 0.41
N GLU A 185 -1.12 -29.03 -0.04
CA GLU A 185 -1.07 -29.41 -1.46
C GLU A 185 -2.47 -29.64 -2.03
N GLY A 186 -2.78 -29.01 -3.17
CA GLY A 186 -4.10 -29.09 -3.78
C GLY A 186 -4.28 -28.15 -4.97
N GLU A 187 -5.42 -28.28 -5.65
CA GLU A 187 -5.75 -27.51 -6.86
C GLU A 187 -5.78 -26.00 -6.58
N GLU A 188 -6.29 -25.58 -5.41
CA GLU A 188 -6.37 -24.16 -5.03
C GLU A 188 -4.97 -23.55 -4.88
N LYS A 189 -4.05 -24.27 -4.24
CA LYS A 189 -2.64 -23.87 -4.12
C LYS A 189 -1.99 -23.72 -5.50
N ASP A 190 -2.16 -24.70 -6.38
CA ASP A 190 -1.62 -24.65 -7.74
C ASP A 190 -2.17 -23.47 -8.55
N MET A 191 -3.47 -23.19 -8.42
CA MET A 191 -4.13 -22.05 -9.05
C MET A 191 -3.59 -20.72 -8.51
N LEU A 192 -3.41 -20.59 -7.20
CA LEU A 192 -2.86 -19.39 -6.57
C LEU A 192 -1.41 -19.16 -6.98
N VAL A 193 -0.55 -20.18 -6.98
CA VAL A 193 0.85 -20.08 -7.43
C VAL A 193 0.90 -19.60 -8.88
N LYS A 194 0.13 -20.25 -9.77
CA LYS A 194 0.07 -19.87 -11.19
C LYS A 194 -0.40 -18.42 -11.35
N THR A 195 -1.48 -18.04 -10.67
CA THR A 195 -2.04 -16.70 -10.72
C THR A 195 -1.04 -15.66 -10.19
N GLY A 196 -0.39 -15.94 -9.07
CA GLY A 196 0.62 -15.09 -8.46
C GLY A 196 1.77 -14.80 -9.42
N LEU A 197 2.34 -15.84 -10.04
CA LEU A 197 3.40 -15.71 -11.04
C LEU A 197 2.96 -14.95 -12.29
N GLU A 198 1.74 -15.17 -12.78
CA GLU A 198 1.20 -14.43 -13.93
C GLU A 198 1.07 -12.92 -13.64
N PHE A 199 0.48 -12.55 -12.49
CA PHE A 199 0.36 -11.15 -12.08
C PHE A 199 1.73 -10.52 -11.79
N GLY A 200 2.64 -11.26 -11.14
CA GLY A 200 3.98 -10.79 -10.81
C GLY A 200 4.81 -10.48 -12.05
N ASN A 201 4.80 -11.38 -13.04
CA ASN A 201 5.49 -11.17 -14.31
C ASN A 201 4.92 -9.97 -15.09
N ARG A 202 3.59 -9.82 -15.14
CA ARG A 202 2.93 -8.66 -15.79
C ARG A 202 3.27 -7.35 -15.08
N ALA A 203 3.29 -7.37 -13.74
CA ALA A 203 3.66 -6.23 -12.91
C ALA A 203 5.11 -5.80 -13.16
N LEU A 204 6.04 -6.77 -13.21
CA LEU A 204 7.45 -6.54 -13.50
C LEU A 204 7.64 -5.95 -14.89
N GLN A 205 7.05 -6.57 -15.92
CA GLN A 205 7.09 -6.07 -17.30
C GLN A 205 6.55 -4.64 -17.41
N PHE A 206 5.44 -4.34 -16.72
CA PHE A 206 4.90 -2.99 -16.68
C PHE A 206 5.92 -2.01 -16.07
N ALA A 207 6.47 -2.33 -14.90
CA ALA A 207 7.41 -1.47 -14.19
C ALA A 207 8.68 -1.20 -15.00
N GLU A 208 9.22 -2.21 -15.69
CA GLU A 208 10.35 -2.08 -16.62
C GLU A 208 10.02 -1.18 -17.80
N SER A 209 8.88 -1.41 -18.46
CA SER A 209 8.44 -0.61 -19.62
C SER A 209 8.22 0.86 -19.30
N LYS A 210 7.99 1.19 -18.02
CA LYS A 210 7.77 2.56 -17.52
C LYS A 210 8.95 3.11 -16.74
N SER A 211 10.07 2.38 -16.70
CA SER A 211 11.28 2.72 -15.95
C SER A 211 10.98 3.12 -14.50
N LYS A 212 10.29 2.25 -13.78
CA LYS A 212 9.88 2.43 -12.37
C LYS A 212 10.79 1.62 -11.44
N PRO A 213 12.02 2.09 -11.14
CA PRO A 213 13.01 1.31 -10.40
C PRO A 213 12.54 0.90 -9.00
N CYS A 214 11.79 1.77 -8.31
CA CYS A 214 11.24 1.46 -6.99
C CYS A 214 10.26 0.28 -7.07
N SER A 215 9.39 0.26 -8.08
CA SER A 215 8.44 -0.84 -8.27
C SER A 215 9.13 -2.13 -8.66
N ILE A 216 10.12 -2.07 -9.56
CA ILE A 216 10.92 -3.26 -9.93
C ILE A 216 11.51 -3.90 -8.68
N ARG A 217 12.17 -3.11 -7.83
CA ARG A 217 12.79 -3.62 -6.59
C ARG A 217 11.79 -4.29 -5.64
N GLN A 218 10.53 -3.84 -5.62
CA GLN A 218 9.49 -4.42 -4.76
C GLN A 218 8.77 -5.63 -5.36
N ILE A 219 8.88 -5.85 -6.67
CA ILE A 219 8.22 -6.97 -7.38
C ILE A 219 9.18 -8.13 -7.57
N VAL A 220 10.47 -7.86 -7.85
CA VAL A 220 11.48 -8.90 -8.10
C VAL A 220 11.49 -9.98 -6.99
N PRO A 221 11.53 -9.63 -5.69
CA PRO A 221 11.50 -10.65 -4.63
C PRO A 221 10.23 -11.50 -4.61
N VAL A 222 9.11 -10.99 -5.14
CA VAL A 222 7.84 -11.72 -5.21
C VAL A 222 7.85 -12.73 -6.36
N VAL A 223 8.49 -12.40 -7.48
CA VAL A 223 8.54 -13.27 -8.67
C VAL A 223 9.64 -14.32 -8.55
N GLU A 224 10.67 -14.05 -7.74
CA GLU A 224 11.82 -14.95 -7.54
C GLU A 224 11.70 -15.85 -6.29
N ALA A 225 10.65 -15.68 -5.46
CA ALA A 225 10.35 -16.52 -4.30
C ALA A 225 9.84 -17.90 -4.73
#